data_AF-A0A6I2GIS0-F1
#
_entry.id   AF-A0A6I2GIS0-F1
#
_cell.length_a   1.000
_cell.length_b   1.000
_cell.length_c   1.000
_cell.angle_alpha   90.00
_cell.angle_beta   90.00
_cell.angle_gamma   90.00
#
_symmetry.space_group_name_H-M   'P 1'
#
loop_
_entity.id
_entity.type
_entity.pdbx_description
1 polymer ?
#
loop_
_entity_poly.entity_id
_entity_poly.type
_entity_poly.pdbx_seq_one_letter_code
_entity_poly.pdbx_strand_id
1 'polypeptide(L)'
;MLARLAARIEALEDRVRRLERQVQGAARSAPRAAAPAEVRAQRSAGRPRPRCPGCTLELPPGRRAEACVWCGFRFDALRALEKARGPAKRAPRR
;
A
#
# COMPACT_ATOMS: atom_id res chain seq x y z
N MET A 1 25.36 -20.07 25.57
CA MET A 1 25.09 -19.36 24.29
C MET A 1 23.66 -19.59 23.79
N LEU A 2 23.20 -20.85 23.72
CA LEU A 2 21.83 -21.21 23.31
C LEU A 2 20.73 -20.53 24.16
N ALA A 3 20.90 -20.48 25.49
CA ALA A 3 19.92 -19.83 26.38
C ALA A 3 19.70 -18.33 26.07
N ARG A 4 20.75 -17.61 25.67
CA ARG A 4 20.65 -16.19 25.29
C ARG A 4 19.89 -15.99 23.98
N LEU A 5 20.08 -16.90 23.03
CA LEU A 5 19.35 -16.88 21.76
C LEU A 5 17.88 -17.22 21.97
N ALA A 6 17.58 -18.24 22.78
CA ALA A 6 16.21 -18.63 23.12
C ALA A 6 15.44 -17.46 23.76
N ALA A 7 16.01 -16.80 24.78
CA ALA A 7 15.39 -15.65 25.43
C ALA A 7 15.17 -14.47 24.45
N ARG A 8 16.09 -14.28 23.48
CA ARG A 8 15.94 -13.24 22.47
C ARG A 8 14.85 -13.57 21.46
N ILE A 9 14.71 -14.83 21.07
CA ILE A 9 13.64 -15.29 20.17
C ILE A 9 12.29 -15.10 20.85
N GLU A 10 12.14 -15.55 22.10
CA GLU A 10 10.91 -15.39 22.87
C GLU A 10 10.48 -13.91 23.00
N ALA A 11 11.43 -13.03 23.32
CA ALA A 11 11.17 -11.59 23.38
C ALA A 11 10.73 -10.98 22.02
N LEU A 12 11.27 -11.50 20.91
CA LEU A 12 10.90 -11.07 19.56
C LEU A 12 9.51 -11.57 19.19
N GLU A 13 9.20 -12.83 19.46
CA GLU A 13 7.88 -13.39 19.23
C GLU A 13 6.79 -12.64 20.01
N ASP A 14 7.06 -12.31 21.27
CA ASP A 14 6.17 -11.50 22.09
C ASP A 14 5.92 -10.11 21.50
N ARG A 15 6.98 -9.49 20.96
CA ARG A 15 6.86 -8.20 20.29
C ARG A 15 6.03 -8.30 19.01
N VAL A 16 6.23 -9.35 18.22
CA VAL A 16 5.43 -9.62 17.01
C VAL A 16 3.96 -9.82 17.39
N ARG A 17 3.66 -10.67 18.38
CA ARG A 17 2.28 -10.91 18.86
C ARG A 17 1.59 -9.61 19.28
N ARG A 18 2.30 -8.68 19.95
CA ARG A 18 1.74 -7.37 20.32
C ARG A 18 1.46 -6.49 19.10
N LEU A 19 2.39 -6.44 18.14
CA LEU A 19 2.22 -5.64 16.91
C LEU A 19 1.07 -6.16 16.06
N GLU A 20 0.92 -7.48 15.92
CA GLU A 20 -0.20 -8.09 15.20
C GLU A 20 -1.54 -7.71 15.81
N ARG A 21 -1.68 -7.76 17.14
CA ARG A 21 -2.89 -7.30 17.83
C ARG A 21 -3.18 -5.83 17.58
N GLN A 22 -2.16 -4.97 17.59
CA GLN A 22 -2.31 -3.54 17.31
C GLN A 22 -2.77 -3.30 15.87
N VAL A 23 -2.17 -3.99 14.89
CA VAL A 23 -2.57 -3.90 13.48
C VAL A 23 -3.99 -4.43 13.28
N GLN A 24 -4.36 -5.55 13.89
CA GLN A 24 -5.72 -6.08 13.83
C GLN A 24 -6.73 -5.12 14.48
N GLY A 25 -6.38 -4.52 15.62
CA GLY A 25 -7.18 -3.50 16.29
C GLY A 25 -7.40 -2.29 15.39
N ALA A 26 -6.33 -1.76 14.81
CA ALA A 26 -6.38 -0.63 13.87
C ALA A 26 -7.15 -0.96 12.59
N ALA A 27 -7.04 -2.18 12.05
CA ALA A 27 -7.80 -2.62 10.89
C ALA A 27 -9.31 -2.75 11.17
N ARG A 28 -9.69 -3.09 12.40
CA ARG A 28 -11.09 -3.19 12.84
C ARG A 28 -11.71 -1.83 13.19
N SER A 29 -10.89 -0.90 13.70
CA SER A 29 -11.31 0.45 14.10
C SER A 29 -11.11 1.49 13.01
N ALA A 30 -10.42 1.14 11.91
CA ALA A 30 -10.49 1.90 10.67
C ALA A 30 -11.96 1.97 10.25
N PRO A 31 -12.53 3.18 10.07
CA PRO A 31 -13.89 3.27 9.56
C PRO A 31 -13.90 2.57 8.20
N ARG A 32 -14.72 1.51 8.07
CA ARG A 32 -15.21 1.10 6.75
C ARG A 32 -15.86 2.36 6.21
N ALA A 33 -15.16 3.08 5.35
CA ALA A 33 -15.74 4.20 4.64
C ALA A 33 -16.96 3.63 3.92
N ALA A 34 -18.14 3.86 4.50
CA ALA A 34 -19.39 3.64 3.82
C ALA A 34 -19.27 4.49 2.56
N ALA A 35 -19.11 3.83 1.42
CA ALA A 35 -19.16 4.50 0.15
C ALA A 35 -20.48 5.28 0.14
N PRO A 36 -20.49 6.61 -0.06
CA PRO A 36 -21.73 7.28 -0.32
C PRO A 36 -22.33 6.63 -1.57
N ALA A 37 -23.54 6.12 -1.44
CA ALA A 37 -24.30 5.45 -2.51
C ALA A 37 -24.62 6.39 -3.70
N GLU A 38 -24.12 7.62 -3.69
CA GLU A 38 -24.40 8.67 -4.67
C GLU A 38 -23.35 8.80 -5.77
N VAL A 39 -22.19 8.13 -5.71
CA VAL A 39 -21.26 8.06 -6.86
C VAL A 39 -21.53 6.82 -7.71
N ARG A 40 -22.82 6.54 -7.92
CA ARG A 40 -23.31 5.51 -8.84
C ARG A 40 -23.72 6.13 -10.17
N ALA A 41 -23.04 7.15 -10.67
CA ALA A 41 -23.27 7.66 -12.02
C ALA A 41 -22.11 8.54 -12.49
N GLN A 42 -21.06 7.95 -13.03
CA GLN A 42 -20.32 8.52 -14.17
C GLN A 42 -19.29 7.51 -14.65
N ARG A 43 -19.78 6.65 -15.54
CA ARG A 43 -18.98 6.01 -16.57
C ARG A 43 -18.17 7.09 -17.29
N SER A 44 -16.90 7.21 -16.97
CA SER A 44 -15.89 7.55 -17.97
C SER A 44 -14.88 6.43 -17.91
N ALA A 45 -14.62 5.81 -19.06
CA ALA A 45 -13.56 4.84 -19.30
C ALA A 45 -12.18 5.52 -19.19
N GLY A 46 -11.94 6.19 -18.07
CA GLY A 46 -10.71 6.85 -17.70
C GLY A 46 -9.80 5.83 -17.03
N ARG A 47 -8.56 5.79 -17.51
CA ARG A 47 -7.39 5.05 -17.02
C ARG A 47 -7.56 4.46 -15.59
N PRO A 48 -7.29 3.16 -15.37
CA PRO A 48 -7.44 2.53 -14.07
C PRO A 48 -6.75 3.36 -12.99
N ARG A 49 -7.48 3.66 -11.91
CA ARG A 49 -6.94 4.43 -10.79
C ARG A 49 -5.66 3.74 -10.29
N PRO A 50 -4.58 4.48 -10.06
CA PRO A 50 -3.34 3.89 -9.59
C PRO A 50 -3.60 3.20 -8.24
N ARG A 51 -3.19 1.93 -8.13
CA ARG A 51 -3.19 1.18 -6.88
C ARG A 51 -1.82 1.30 -6.22
N CYS A 52 -1.80 1.33 -4.89
CA CYS A 52 -0.54 1.31 -4.15
C CYS A 52 0.15 -0.06 -4.32
N PRO A 53 1.44 -0.14 -4.70
CA PRO A 53 2.15 -1.41 -4.80
C PRO A 53 2.38 -2.11 -3.45
N GLY A 54 2.37 -1.34 -2.35
CA GLY A 54 2.56 -1.89 -1.00
C GLY A 54 1.31 -2.53 -0.41
N CYS A 55 0.16 -1.84 -0.47
CA CYS A 55 -1.09 -2.33 0.13
C CYS A 55 -2.18 -2.69 -0.88
N THR A 56 -1.96 -2.51 -2.18
CA THR A 56 -2.89 -2.78 -3.29
C THR A 56 -4.20 -1.98 -3.29
N LEU A 57 -4.41 -1.11 -2.30
CA LEU A 57 -5.57 -0.22 -2.20
C LEU A 57 -5.54 0.88 -3.28
N GLU A 58 -6.72 1.37 -3.64
CA GLU A 58 -6.87 2.50 -4.55
C GLU A 58 -6.38 3.79 -3.89
N LEU A 59 -5.56 4.55 -4.63
CA LEU A 59 -5.08 5.84 -4.17
C LEU A 59 -6.17 6.91 -4.31
N PRO A 60 -6.35 7.79 -3.29
CA PRO A 60 -7.29 8.90 -3.40
C PRO A 60 -6.89 9.85 -4.54
N PRO A 61 -7.87 10.52 -5.18
CA PRO A 61 -7.59 11.49 -6.24
C PRO A 61 -6.86 12.72 -5.67
N GLY A 62 -5.76 13.15 -6.30
CA GLY A 62 -5.03 14.34 -5.86
C GLY A 62 -3.54 14.33 -6.23
N ARG A 63 -2.78 15.30 -5.69
CA ARG A 63 -1.32 15.35 -5.83
C ARG A 63 -0.71 14.04 -5.31
N ARG A 64 0.12 13.40 -6.13
CA ARG A 64 0.84 12.16 -5.78
C ARG A 64 1.75 12.42 -4.59
N ALA A 65 1.29 12.08 -3.38
CA ALA A 65 2.10 12.11 -2.16
C ALA A 65 3.38 11.28 -2.35
N GLU A 66 4.44 11.62 -1.62
CA GLU A 66 5.70 10.83 -1.61
C GLU A 66 5.47 9.42 -1.07
N ALA A 67 4.48 9.26 -0.18
CA ALA A 67 4.10 8.00 0.44
C ALA A 67 2.60 7.71 0.34
N CYS A 68 2.24 6.43 0.38
CA CYS A 68 0.86 5.98 0.43
C CYS A 68 0.21 6.41 1.76
N VAL A 69 -0.94 7.08 1.68
CA VAL A 69 -1.73 7.49 2.86
C VAL A 69 -2.19 6.32 3.73
N TRP A 70 -2.31 5.12 3.14
CA TRP A 70 -2.85 3.94 3.85
C TRP A 70 -1.78 3.13 4.58
N CYS A 71 -0.63 2.88 3.93
CA CYS A 71 0.41 1.98 4.46
C CYS A 71 1.81 2.60 4.54
N GLY A 72 1.97 3.88 4.19
CA GLY A 72 3.26 4.57 4.24
C GLY A 72 4.25 4.17 3.14
N PHE A 73 3.86 3.31 2.18
CA PHE A 73 4.72 2.89 1.08
C PHE A 73 5.24 4.09 0.27
N ARG A 74 6.56 4.25 0.13
CA ARG A 74 7.19 5.37 -0.59
C ARG A 74 7.26 5.10 -2.10
N PHE A 75 6.77 6.04 -2.90
CA PHE A 75 6.70 5.89 -4.37
C PHE A 75 7.98 6.31 -5.11
N ASP A 76 8.89 7.02 -4.44
CA ASP A 76 10.09 7.60 -5.06
C ASP A 76 11.00 6.55 -5.69
N ALA A 77 11.15 5.40 -5.02
CA ALA A 77 11.97 4.29 -5.48
C ALA A 77 11.48 3.71 -6.83
N LEU A 78 10.17 3.70 -7.06
CA LEU A 78 9.59 3.22 -8.32
C LEU A 78 9.76 4.24 -9.45
N ARG A 79 9.64 5.54 -9.15
CA ARG A 79 9.87 6.59 -10.17
C ARG A 79 11.29 6.58 -10.70
N ALA A 80 12.27 6.30 -9.83
CA ALA A 80 13.67 6.13 -10.25
C ALA A 80 13.84 4.94 -11.21
N LEU A 81 13.19 3.81 -10.93
CA LEU A 81 13.21 2.61 -11.79
C LEU A 81 12.49 2.84 -13.13
N GLU A 82 11.36 3.52 -13.14
CA GLU A 82 10.64 3.88 -14.38
C GLU A 82 11.49 4.80 -15.25
N LYS A 83 12.19 5.77 -14.65
CA LYS A 83 13.10 6.67 -15.36
C LYS A 83 14.30 5.92 -15.94
N ALA A 84 14.85 4.96 -15.20
CA ALA A 84 15.97 4.12 -15.64
C ALA A 84 15.57 3.14 -16.76
N ARG A 85 14.32 2.66 -16.79
CA ARG A 85 13.82 1.73 -17.81
C ARG A 85 13.62 2.35 -19.20
N GLY A 86 13.63 3.67 -19.32
CA GLY A 86 13.43 4.37 -20.59
C GLY A 86 12.02 4.16 -21.20
N PRO A 87 11.65 4.89 -22.25
CA PRO A 87 10.36 4.70 -22.90
C PRO A 87 10.34 3.33 -23.60
N ALA A 88 9.53 2.40 -23.10
CA ALA A 88 9.20 1.18 -23.82
C ALA A 88 8.57 1.59 -25.17
N LYS A 89 9.27 1.31 -26.28
CA LYS A 89 8.78 1.57 -27.64
C LYS A 89 7.40 0.94 -27.79
N ARG A 90 6.35 1.77 -27.88
CA ARG A 90 4.99 1.30 -28.17
C ARG A 90 4.99 0.70 -29.58
N ALA A 91 4.76 -0.61 -29.69
CA ALA A 91 4.50 -1.25 -30.96
C ALA A 91 3.21 -0.66 -31.58
N PRO A 92 3.19 -0.35 -32.89
CA PRO A 92 1.98 0.13 -33.56
C PRO A 92 0.92 -0.97 -33.56
N ARG A 93 -0.30 -0.63 -33.15
CA ARG A 93 -1.48 -1.48 -33.35
C ARG A 93 -1.94 -1.27 -34.80
N ARG A 94 -2.01 -2.37 -35.57
CA ARG A 94 -2.66 -2.46 -36.89
C ARG A 94 -4.18 -2.34 -36.76
#